data_AF-A0A090Q874-F1
#
_entry.id   AF-A0A090Q874-F1
#
_cell.length_a   1.000
_cell.length_b   1.000
_cell.length_c   1.000
_cell.angle_alpha   90.00
_cell.angle_beta   90.00
_cell.angle_gamma   90.00
#
_symmetry.space_group_name_H-M   'P 1'
#
loop_
_entity.id
_entity.type
_entity.pdbx_description
1 polymer ?
#
loop_
_entity_poly.entity_id
_entity_poly.type
_entity_poly.pdbx_seq_one_letter_code
_entity_poly.pdbx_strand_id
1 'polypeptide(L)'
;MDRITFKDFGYAEVFVFKNFLITQIAEGIVVGEGHVRYLKMFIEKTYGSNPMVYLSNRVNSYSVNPLVYHHFPEIPNLLGIGVVAYSPLTIQNIRIEKKFSKVPFQAFDKIEQAVIWSDYLVTAHIKKHLV
;
A
#
# COMPACT_ATOMS: atom_id res chain seq x y z
N MET A 1 21.24 -10.74 -0.25
CA MET A 1 20.29 -10.10 -1.20
C MET A 1 18.91 -10.53 -0.79
N ASP A 2 18.11 -9.61 -0.24
CA ASP A 2 16.69 -9.86 -0.02
C ASP A 2 16.03 -10.12 -1.38
N ARG A 3 15.30 -11.24 -1.49
CA ARG A 3 14.65 -11.64 -2.74
C ARG A 3 13.45 -10.73 -2.97
N ILE A 4 13.45 -10.01 -4.09
CA ILE A 4 12.26 -9.31 -4.59
C ILE A 4 11.43 -10.32 -5.38
N THR A 5 10.14 -10.41 -5.09
CA THR A 5 9.22 -11.27 -5.84
C THR A 5 8.25 -10.42 -6.66
N PHE A 6 8.13 -10.71 -7.95
CA PHE A 6 7.15 -10.09 -8.83
C PHE A 6 5.89 -10.95 -8.93
N LYS A 7 4.73 -10.30 -8.95
CA LYS A 7 3.44 -10.95 -9.17
C LYS A 7 2.53 -10.07 -10.02
N ASP A 8 2.04 -10.65 -11.11
CA ASP A 8 0.99 -10.05 -11.93
C ASP A 8 -0.39 -10.52 -11.42
N PHE A 9 -1.28 -9.56 -11.17
CA PHE A 9 -2.68 -9.80 -10.78
C PHE A 9 -3.65 -9.71 -11.98
N GLY A 10 -3.16 -9.38 -13.18
CA GLY A 10 -3.95 -9.11 -14.38
C GLY A 10 -4.52 -7.69 -14.46
N TYR A 11 -4.60 -6.98 -13.33
CA TYR A 11 -5.02 -5.57 -13.22
C TYR A 11 -3.99 -4.69 -12.50
N ALA A 12 -2.91 -5.29 -12.00
CA ALA A 12 -1.86 -4.62 -11.26
C ALA A 12 -0.58 -5.45 -11.27
N GLU A 13 0.55 -4.75 -11.33
CA GLU A 13 1.87 -5.30 -11.05
C GLU A 13 2.15 -5.15 -9.54
N VAL A 14 2.65 -6.22 -8.92
CA VAL A 14 2.96 -6.26 -7.49
C VAL A 14 4.39 -6.70 -7.26
N PHE A 15 5.16 -5.86 -6.58
CA PHE A 15 6.54 -6.10 -6.19
C PHE A 15 6.59 -6.32 -4.68
N VAL A 16 7.00 -7.50 -4.26
CA VAL A 16 7.01 -7.94 -2.87
C VAL A 16 8.42 -7.88 -2.32
N PHE A 17 8.56 -7.19 -1.18
CA PHE A 17 9.80 -7.09 -0.40
C PHE A 17 9.56 -7.69 0.99
N LYS A 18 10.59 -7.68 1.83
CA LYS A 18 10.53 -8.33 3.15
C LYS A 18 9.41 -7.79 4.05
N ASN A 19 9.24 -6.46 4.10
CA ASN A 19 8.30 -5.79 5.02
C ASN A 19 7.41 -4.75 4.31
N PHE A 20 7.40 -4.72 2.99
CA PHE A 20 6.51 -3.85 2.22
C PHE A 20 6.27 -4.44 0.85
N LEU A 21 5.16 -4.06 0.23
CA LEU A 21 4.93 -4.32 -1.18
C LEU A 21 4.63 -3.02 -1.91
N ILE A 22 4.95 -2.99 -3.20
CA ILE A 22 4.62 -1.90 -4.11
C ILE A 22 3.61 -2.44 -5.12
N THR A 23 2.52 -1.70 -5.33
CA THR A 23 1.56 -1.97 -6.40
C THR A 23 1.58 -0.87 -7.45
N GLN A 24 1.49 -1.27 -8.72
CA GLN A 24 1.25 -0.39 -9.85
C GLN A 24 -0.02 -0.88 -10.55
N ILE A 25 -1.13 -0.20 -10.29
CA ILE A 25 -2.42 -0.54 -10.91
C ILE A 25 -2.36 -0.18 -12.41
N ALA A 26 -2.95 -1.03 -13.26
CA ALA A 26 -3.02 -0.76 -14.69
C ALA A 26 -3.90 0.46 -15.01
N GLU A 27 -3.61 1.11 -16.15
CA GLU A 27 -4.37 2.26 -16.65
C GLU A 27 -5.86 1.93 -16.79
N GLY A 28 -6.72 2.87 -16.40
CA GLY A 28 -8.18 2.80 -16.58
C GLY A 28 -8.92 1.88 -15.60
N ILE A 29 -8.22 1.18 -14.70
CA ILE A 29 -8.86 0.33 -13.69
C ILE A 29 -9.63 1.16 -12.65
N VAL A 30 -10.75 0.61 -12.18
CA VAL A 30 -11.48 1.14 -11.01
C VAL A 30 -11.28 0.18 -9.83
N VAL A 31 -10.43 0.58 -8.89
CA VAL A 31 -10.15 -0.19 -7.68
C VAL A 31 -11.37 -0.17 -6.76
N GLY A 32 -11.76 -1.34 -6.27
CA GLY A 32 -13.01 -1.60 -5.55
C GLY A 32 -12.82 -2.71 -4.52
N GLU A 33 -13.88 -3.11 -3.84
CA GLU A 33 -13.80 -4.08 -2.72
C GLU A 33 -13.21 -5.43 -3.13
N GLY A 34 -13.55 -5.94 -4.31
CA GLY A 34 -12.99 -7.21 -4.82
C GLY A 34 -11.47 -7.18 -4.94
N HIS A 35 -10.91 -6.06 -5.40
CA HIS A 35 -9.47 -5.85 -5.51
C HIS A 35 -8.81 -5.80 -4.12
N VAL A 36 -9.41 -5.10 -3.16
CA VAL A 36 -8.88 -5.01 -1.80
C VAL A 36 -8.96 -6.34 -1.06
N ARG A 37 -10.04 -7.12 -1.26
CA ARG A 37 -10.16 -8.47 -0.71
C ARG A 37 -9.08 -9.40 -1.22
N TYR A 38 -8.81 -9.35 -2.53
CA TYR A 38 -7.73 -10.15 -3.13
C TYR A 38 -6.36 -9.72 -2.59
N LEU A 39 -6.10 -8.41 -2.51
CA LEU A 39 -4.87 -7.88 -1.94
C LEU A 39 -4.68 -8.31 -0.48
N LYS A 40 -5.74 -8.27 0.35
CA LYS A 40 -5.73 -8.75 1.73
C LYS A 40 -5.31 -10.21 1.83
N MET A 41 -5.98 -11.10 1.08
CA MET A 41 -5.63 -12.53 1.05
C MET A 41 -4.18 -12.75 0.59
N PHE A 42 -3.71 -11.95 -0.37
CA PHE A 42 -2.33 -12.02 -0.83
C PHE A 42 -1.33 -11.57 0.25
N ILE A 43 -1.61 -10.48 0.96
CA ILE A 43 -0.79 -9.98 2.08
C ILE A 43 -0.74 -11.02 3.20
N GLU A 44 -1.88 -11.58 3.61
CA GLU A 44 -1.97 -12.61 4.64
C GLU A 44 -1.12 -13.83 4.30
N LYS A 45 -1.21 -14.32 3.05
CA LYS A 45 -0.41 -15.45 2.58
C LYS A 45 1.09 -15.14 2.50
N THR A 46 1.45 -13.91 2.16
CA THR A 46 2.83 -13.51 1.89
C THR A 46 3.60 -13.15 3.16
N TYR A 47 2.95 -12.43 4.07
CA TYR A 47 3.59 -11.86 5.27
C TYR A 47 3.17 -12.57 6.57
N GLY A 48 2.05 -13.31 6.57
CA GLY A 48 1.49 -13.86 7.79
C GLY A 48 1.24 -12.75 8.82
N SER A 49 1.84 -12.88 10.00
CA SER A 49 1.78 -11.86 11.07
C SER A 49 2.91 -10.83 11.00
N ASN A 50 3.82 -10.91 10.03
CA ASN A 50 4.95 -9.98 9.95
C ASN A 50 4.46 -8.57 9.64
N PRO A 51 4.87 -7.55 10.41
CA PRO A 51 4.45 -6.18 10.20
C PRO A 51 4.89 -5.69 8.81
N MET A 52 3.99 -5.06 8.09
CA MET A 52 4.26 -4.63 6.72
C MET A 52 3.57 -3.32 6.35
N VAL A 53 4.06 -2.70 5.27
CA VAL A 53 3.50 -1.45 4.72
C VAL A 53 3.09 -1.65 3.26
N TYR A 54 1.91 -1.16 2.91
CA TYR A 54 1.41 -1.17 1.54
C TYR A 54 1.78 0.13 0.84
N LEU A 55 2.50 0.04 -0.29
CA LEU A 55 2.84 1.19 -1.12
C LEU A 55 2.08 1.12 -2.45
N SER A 56 1.31 2.16 -2.76
CA SER A 56 0.62 2.35 -4.02
C SER A 56 1.42 3.33 -4.88
N ASN A 57 2.06 2.83 -5.93
CA ASN A 57 2.84 3.63 -6.88
C ASN A 57 1.97 3.99 -8.09
N ARG A 58 1.39 5.20 -8.09
CA ARG A 58 0.41 5.64 -9.08
C ARG A 58 1.09 6.23 -10.32
N VAL A 59 1.81 5.39 -11.05
CA VAL A 59 2.42 5.74 -12.34
C VAL A 59 1.40 5.86 -13.48
N ASN A 60 0.28 5.14 -13.36
CA ASN A 60 -0.82 5.12 -14.32
C ASN A 60 -2.03 5.91 -13.79
N SER A 61 -2.91 6.35 -14.70
CA SER A 61 -4.19 6.95 -14.37
C SER A 61 -5.23 5.86 -14.11
N TYR A 62 -5.77 5.84 -12.89
CA TYR A 62 -6.81 4.91 -12.47
C TYR A 62 -7.62 5.53 -11.34
N SER A 63 -8.79 4.96 -11.05
CA SER A 63 -9.69 5.45 -10.00
C SER A 63 -9.72 4.49 -8.82
N VAL A 64 -9.94 5.02 -7.61
CA VAL A 64 -10.15 4.22 -6.39
C VAL A 64 -11.50 4.60 -5.81
N ASN A 65 -12.37 3.61 -5.54
CA ASN A 65 -13.54 3.83 -4.71
C ASN A 65 -13.07 4.15 -3.27
N PRO A 66 -13.27 5.36 -2.73
CA PRO A 66 -12.71 5.74 -1.42
C PRO A 66 -13.22 4.89 -0.25
N LEU A 67 -14.39 4.23 -0.40
CA LEU A 67 -14.94 3.39 0.67
C LEU A 67 -14.10 2.15 0.95
N VAL A 68 -13.27 1.71 -0.01
CA VAL A 68 -12.42 0.54 0.18
C VAL A 68 -11.39 0.72 1.29
N TYR A 69 -11.05 1.96 1.65
CA TYR A 69 -10.12 2.26 2.74
C TYR A 69 -10.61 1.78 4.11
N HIS A 70 -11.92 1.56 4.27
CA HIS A 70 -12.50 1.01 5.49
C HIS A 70 -12.14 -0.45 5.75
N HIS A 71 -11.67 -1.19 4.74
CA HIS A 71 -11.26 -2.59 4.88
C HIS A 71 -9.80 -2.78 5.30
N PHE A 72 -8.94 -1.77 5.14
CA PHE A 72 -7.52 -1.90 5.46
C PHE A 72 -7.22 -2.16 6.95
N PRO A 73 -7.99 -1.63 7.93
CA PRO A 73 -7.86 -2.04 9.33
C PRO A 73 -8.11 -3.52 9.59
N GLU A 74 -8.76 -4.23 8.67
CA GLU A 74 -8.97 -5.68 8.79
C GLU A 74 -7.71 -6.49 8.44
N ILE A 75 -6.62 -5.85 8.01
CA ILE A 75 -5.31 -6.45 7.74
C ILE A 75 -4.43 -6.17 8.97
N PRO A 76 -4.37 -7.08 9.96
CA PRO A 76 -3.87 -6.75 11.30
C PRO A 76 -2.36 -6.40 11.33
N ASN A 77 -1.59 -6.92 10.38
CA ASN A 77 -0.16 -6.66 10.25
C ASN A 77 0.18 -5.45 9.36
N LEU A 78 -0.83 -4.74 8.84
CA LEU A 78 -0.62 -3.54 8.02
C LEU A 78 -0.38 -2.31 8.91
N LEU A 79 0.83 -1.77 8.85
CA LEU A 79 1.24 -0.60 9.62
C LEU A 79 0.88 0.72 8.96
N GLY A 80 0.68 0.74 7.64
CA GLY A 80 0.35 1.97 6.93
C GLY A 80 0.21 1.80 5.42
N ILE A 81 -0.35 2.83 4.81
CA ILE A 81 -0.55 2.98 3.37
C ILE A 81 0.25 4.19 2.90
N GLY A 82 1.22 3.96 2.04
CA GLY A 82 1.94 4.99 1.31
C GLY A 82 1.38 5.12 -0.10
N VAL A 83 1.13 6.34 -0.57
CA VAL A 83 0.71 6.58 -1.95
C VAL A 83 1.69 7.53 -2.63
N VAL A 84 2.34 7.05 -3.69
CA VAL A 84 3.23 7.85 -4.52
C VAL A 84 2.44 8.35 -5.72
N ALA A 85 2.40 9.66 -5.91
CA ALA A 85 1.66 10.29 -6.99
C ALA A 85 2.51 11.35 -7.69
N TYR A 86 2.40 11.37 -9.02
CA TYR A 86 3.23 12.22 -9.87
C TYR A 86 2.44 13.35 -10.53
N SER A 87 1.12 13.39 -10.35
CA SER A 87 0.25 14.44 -10.92
C SER A 87 -0.46 15.26 -9.85
N PRO A 88 -0.62 16.58 -10.04
CA PRO A 88 -1.38 17.44 -9.12
C PRO A 88 -2.82 16.98 -8.89
N LEU A 89 -3.48 16.47 -9.93
CA LEU A 89 -4.85 15.96 -9.85
C LEU A 89 -4.93 14.72 -8.96
N THR A 90 -4.00 13.77 -9.13
CA THR A 90 -3.91 12.57 -8.29
C THR A 90 -3.65 12.96 -6.83
N ILE A 91 -2.79 13.95 -6.57
CA ILE A 91 -2.53 14.46 -5.21
C ILE A 91 -3.80 15.04 -4.58
N GLN A 92 -4.61 15.79 -5.33
CA GLN A 92 -5.90 16.30 -4.83
C GLN A 92 -6.87 15.18 -4.46
N ASN A 93 -6.98 14.15 -5.30
CA ASN A 93 -7.82 12.97 -5.01
C ASN A 93 -7.34 12.25 -3.74
N ILE A 94 -6.03 12.08 -3.59
CA ILE A 94 -5.43 11.44 -2.42
C ILE A 94 -5.75 12.20 -1.11
N ARG A 95 -5.82 13.54 -1.15
CA ARG A 95 -6.22 14.33 0.03
C ARG A 95 -7.65 14.05 0.50
N ILE A 96 -8.53 13.67 -0.43
CA ILE A 96 -9.91 13.25 -0.12
C ILE A 96 -9.89 11.82 0.41
N GLU A 97 -9.23 10.90 -0.31
CA GLU A 97 -9.09 9.48 0.05
C GLU A 97 -8.52 9.28 1.46
N LYS A 98 -7.50 10.06 1.85
CA LYS A 98 -6.87 10.02 3.18
C LYS A 98 -7.86 10.11 4.32
N LYS A 99 -8.99 10.82 4.14
CA LYS A 99 -10.02 10.99 5.17
C LYS A 99 -10.80 9.70 5.47
N PHE A 100 -10.78 8.73 4.57
CA PHE A 100 -11.47 7.45 4.71
C PHE A 100 -10.57 6.37 5.35
N SER A 101 -9.25 6.60 5.38
CA SER A 101 -8.29 5.67 5.98
C SER A 101 -8.32 5.76 7.51
N LYS A 102 -8.43 4.59 8.16
CA LYS A 102 -8.25 4.46 9.61
C LYS A 102 -6.85 3.94 10.01
N VAL A 103 -6.03 3.58 9.03
CA VAL A 103 -4.60 3.25 9.22
C VAL A 103 -3.73 4.45 8.82
N PRO A 104 -2.48 4.55 9.32
CA PRO A 104 -1.56 5.60 8.91
C PRO A 104 -1.48 5.71 7.39
N PHE A 105 -1.70 6.92 6.87
CA PHE A 105 -1.79 7.18 5.44
C PHE A 105 -0.94 8.39 5.07
N GLN A 106 0.00 8.20 4.14
CA GLN A 106 0.92 9.25 3.70
C GLN A 106 1.06 9.29 2.17
N ALA A 107 1.08 10.50 1.63
CA ALA A 107 1.33 10.75 0.22
C ALA A 107 2.79 11.16 0.02
N PHE A 108 3.37 10.76 -1.11
CA PHE A 108 4.75 11.05 -1.50
C PHE A 108 4.80 11.46 -2.98
N ASP A 109 5.81 12.23 -3.34
CA ASP A 109 6.13 12.57 -4.73
C ASP A 109 7.25 11.68 -5.33
N LYS A 110 7.91 10.89 -4.48
CA LYS A 110 9.04 10.02 -4.83
C LYS A 110 8.93 8.67 -4.15
N ILE A 111 9.20 7.60 -4.88
CA ILE A 111 9.10 6.22 -4.37
C ILE A 111 10.11 5.95 -3.25
N GLU A 112 11.28 6.57 -3.31
CA GLU A 112 12.35 6.42 -2.32
C GLU A 112 11.90 6.91 -0.95
N GLN A 113 11.16 8.02 -0.89
CA GLN A 113 10.62 8.54 0.37
C GLN A 113 9.57 7.60 0.98
N ALA A 114 8.75 6.99 0.13
CA ALA A 114 7.75 6.02 0.56
C ALA A 114 8.39 4.75 1.13
N VAL A 115 9.49 4.29 0.50
CA VAL A 115 10.27 3.15 1.00
C VAL A 115 10.95 3.49 2.33
N ILE A 116 11.58 4.66 2.46
CA ILE A 116 12.17 5.12 3.74
C ILE A 116 11.12 5.18 4.85
N TRP A 117 9.93 5.70 4.55
CA TRP A 117 8.82 5.75 5.50
C TRP A 117 8.34 4.35 5.90
N SER A 118 8.31 3.40 4.95
CA SER A 118 7.93 2.02 5.25
C SER A 118 8.89 1.36 6.26
N ASP A 119 10.19 1.56 6.07
CA ASP A 119 11.23 1.04 6.97
C ASP A 119 11.13 1.67 8.36
N TYR A 120 10.91 2.99 8.42
CA TYR A 120 10.68 3.70 9.67
C TYR A 120 9.50 3.12 10.46
N LEU A 121 8.34 2.90 9.82
CA LEU A 121 7.17 2.33 10.47
C LEU A 121 7.43 0.93 11.02
N VAL A 122 8.04 0.07 10.23
CA VAL A 122 8.34 -1.31 10.62
C VAL A 122 9.35 -1.34 11.77
N THR A 123 10.42 -0.56 11.68
CA THR A 123 11.45 -0.47 12.74
C THR A 123 10.86 0.09 14.03
N ALA A 124 10.05 1.15 13.96
CA ALA A 124 9.38 1.71 15.13
C ALA A 124 8.41 0.72 15.77
N HIS A 125 7.66 -0.03 14.96
CA HIS A 125 6.77 -1.08 15.44
C HIS A 125 7.53 -2.19 16.16
N ILE A 126 8.61 -2.71 15.57
CA ILE A 126 9.44 -3.77 16.18
C ILE A 126 10.02 -3.28 17.52
N LYS A 127 10.61 -2.09 17.57
CA LYS A 127 11.18 -1.52 18.81
C LYS A 127 10.15 -1.41 19.93
N LYS A 128 8.89 -1.04 19.62
CA LYS A 128 7.82 -0.92 20.61
C LYS A 128 7.44 -2.25 21.27
N HIS A 129 7.65 -3.38 20.60
CA HIS A 129 7.26 -4.72 21.09
C HIS A 129 8.45 -5.54 21.61
N LEU A 130 9.66 -4.98 21.59
CA LEU A 130 10.86 -5.57 22.19
C LEU A 130 11.13 -5.06 23.62
N VAL A 131 10.28 -4.16 24.13
CA VAL A 131 10.34 -3.57 25.48
C VAL A 131 9.16 -4.03 26.30
#